data_AF-A0A3D4S3B6-F1
#
_entry.id   AF-A0A3D4S3B6-F1
#
_cell.length_a   1.000
_cell.length_b   1.000
_cell.length_c   1.000
_cell.angle_alpha   90.00
_cell.angle_beta   90.00
_cell.angle_gamma   90.00
#
_symmetry.space_group_name_H-M   'P 1'
#
loop_
_entity.id
_entity.type
_entity.pdbx_description
1 polymer ?
#
loop_
_entity_poly.entity_id
_entity_poly.type
_entity_poly.pdbx_seq_one_letter_code
_entity_poly.pdbx_strand_id
1 'polypeptide(L)' 'MRPIQYTAFYCYDKKLSLMLKDKGYTRLAVATNQSSNNQFAIYVRDEQLDKEIKQYYKTNKIK' A
#
# COMPACT_ATOMS: atom_id res chain seq x y z
N MET A 1 14.51 -19.24 15.51
CA MET A 1 14.09 -18.23 14.51
C MET A 1 12.90 -17.47 15.08
N ARG A 2 12.94 -16.14 15.16
CA ARG A 2 11.77 -15.34 15.53
C ARG A 2 10.81 -15.30 14.32
N PRO A 3 9.50 -15.48 14.49
CA PRO A 3 8.57 -15.36 13.37
C PRO A 3 8.66 -13.95 12.79
N ILE A 4 8.91 -13.85 11.49
CA ILE A 4 8.87 -12.58 10.78
C ILE A 4 7.39 -12.20 10.69
N GLN A 5 6.94 -11.28 11.54
CA GLN A 5 5.61 -10.72 11.46
C GLN A 5 5.56 -9.78 10.26
N TYR A 6 5.08 -10.30 9.13
CA TYR A 6 4.73 -9.46 7.99
C TYR A 6 3.46 -8.69 8.35
N THR A 7 3.57 -7.38 8.46
CA THR A 7 2.39 -6.51 8.58
C THR A 7 1.82 -6.25 7.19
N ALA A 8 0.49 -6.20 7.07
CA ALA A 8 -0.17 -5.87 5.81
C ALA A 8 -0.46 -4.38 5.74
N PHE A 9 -0.20 -3.76 4.59
CA PHE A 9 -0.61 -2.38 4.29
C PHE A 9 -1.85 -2.38 3.40
N TYR A 10 -2.91 -1.71 3.86
CA TYR A 10 -4.18 -1.60 3.15
C TYR A 10 -4.25 -0.28 2.39
N CYS A 11 -4.07 -0.33 1.07
CA CYS A 11 -4.03 0.83 0.18
C CYS A 11 -5.38 1.05 -0.50
N TYR A 12 -6.13 2.06 -0.01
CA TYR A 12 -7.38 2.51 -0.62
C TYR A 12 -7.19 3.58 -1.71
N ASP A 13 -6.02 4.23 -1.75
CA ASP A 13 -5.71 5.22 -2.78
C ASP A 13 -5.30 4.51 -4.09
N LYS A 14 -6.10 4.72 -5.14
CA LYS A 14 -5.88 4.12 -6.46
C LYS A 14 -4.58 4.60 -7.11
N LYS A 15 -4.21 5.88 -6.95
CA LYS A 15 -2.98 6.45 -7.53
C LYS A 15 -1.76 5.90 -6.83
N LEU A 16 -1.79 5.86 -5.50
CA LEU A 16 -0.73 5.25 -4.70
C LEU A 16 -0.57 3.76 -5.07
N SER A 17 -1.67 3.02 -5.16
CA SER A 17 -1.64 1.59 -5.52
C SER A 17 -1.05 1.35 -6.91
N LEU A 18 -1.38 2.19 -7.89
CA LEU A 18 -0.81 2.10 -9.23
C LEU A 18 0.71 2.36 -9.20
N MET A 19 1.14 3.42 -8.52
CA MET A 19 2.57 3.75 -8.38
C MET A 19 3.35 2.62 -7.70
N LEU A 20 2.80 2.04 -6.62
CA LEU A 20 3.42 0.93 -5.91
C LEU A 20 3.55 -0.32 -6.81
N LYS A 21 2.51 -0.60 -7.61
CA LYS A 21 2.55 -1.67 -8.61
C LYS A 21 3.61 -1.42 -9.68
N ASP A 22 3.69 -0.21 -10.23
CA ASP A 22 4.66 0.16 -11.28
C ASP A 22 6.11 0.12 -10.75
N LYS A 23 6.30 0.39 -9.46
CA LYS A 23 7.60 0.25 -8.78
C LYS A 23 7.96 -1.20 -8.42
N GLY A 24 7.06 -2.17 -8.65
CA GLY A 24 7.33 -3.59 -8.40
C GLY A 24 7.15 -4.05 -6.95
N TYR A 25 6.44 -3.29 -6.10
CA TYR A 25 6.15 -3.73 -4.74
C TYR A 25 5.22 -4.95 -4.71
N THR A 26 5.47 -5.86 -3.77
CA THR A 26 4.71 -7.11 -3.65
C THR A 26 3.28 -6.85 -3.19
N ARG A 27 2.34 -6.96 -4.14
CA ARG A 27 0.91 -6.91 -3.88
C ARG A 27 0.41 -8.30 -3.50
N LEU A 28 -0.13 -8.43 -2.29
CA LEU A 28 -0.68 -9.67 -1.75
C LEU A 28 -2.06 -9.99 -2.35
N ALA A 29 -2.96 -9.01 -2.35
CA ALA A 29 -4.33 -9.19 -2.82
C ALA A 29 -4.96 -7.86 -3.24
N VAL A 30 -6.08 -7.94 -3.96
CA VAL A 30 -7.01 -6.84 -4.16
C VAL A 30 -8.34 -7.31 -3.60
N ALA A 31 -8.94 -6.51 -2.73
CA ALA A 31 -10.20 -6.83 -2.07
C ALA A 31 -11.16 -5.65 -2.15
N THR A 32 -12.44 -5.93 -1.94
CA THR A 32 -13.49 -4.91 -1.88
C THR A 32 -14.04 -4.88 -0.47
N ASN A 33 -14.11 -3.68 0.12
CA ASN A 33 -14.75 -3.49 1.40
C ASN A 33 -16.27 -3.63 1.22
N GLN A 34 -16.89 -4.62 1.85
CA GLN A 34 -18.32 -4.93 1.67
C GLN A 34 -19.26 -3.80 2.12
N SER A 35 -18.87 -3.01 3.12
CA SER A 35 -19.72 -1.93 3.66
C SER A 35 -19.71 -0.68 2.79
N SER A 36 -18.58 -0.36 2.15
CA SER A 36 -18.43 0.84 1.33
C SER A 36 -18.37 0.58 -0.17
N ASN A 37 -18.35 -0.71 -0.56
CA ASN A 37 -18.11 -1.19 -1.92
C ASN A 37 -16.81 -0.65 -2.56
N ASN A 38 -15.87 -0.16 -1.74
CA ASN A 38 -14.61 0.41 -2.20
C ASN A 38 -13.54 -0.67 -2.36
N GLN A 39 -12.86 -0.67 -3.50
CA GLN A 39 -11.73 -1.55 -3.76
C GLN A 39 -10.46 -1.02 -3.10
N PHE A 40 -9.66 -1.92 -2.54
CA PHE A 40 -8.34 -1.62 -1.99
C PHE A 40 -7.36 -2.74 -2.31
N ALA A 41 -6.08 -2.38 -2.37
CA ALA A 41 -4.99 -3.33 -2.57
C ALA A 41 -4.26 -3.57 -1.25
N ILE A 42 -3.83 -4.81 -1.02
CA ILE A 42 -3.08 -5.22 0.15
C ILE A 42 -1.63 -5.45 -0.28
N TYR A 43 -0.68 -4.81 0.39
CA TYR A 43 0.76 -4.94 0.16
C TYR A 43 1.46 -5.50 1.40
N VAL A 44 2.61 -6.14 1.21
CA VAL A 44 3.52 -6.46 2.32
C VAL A 44 4.09 -5.16 2.85
N ARG A 45 3.91 -4.87 4.14
CA ARG A 45 4.51 -3.71 4.77
C ARG A 45 5.95 -4.01 5.14
N ASP A 46 6.86 -3.30 4.51
CA ASP A 46 8.27 -3.25 4.83
C ASP A 46 8.74 -1.81 5.00
N GLU A 47 9.98 -1.62 5.48
CA GLU A 47 10.53 -0.28 5.69
C GLU A 47 10.67 0.54 4.40
N GLN A 48 10.84 -0.12 3.24
CA GLN A 48 10.97 0.55 1.95
C GLN A 48 9.61 1.09 1.49
N LEU A 49 8.56 0.31 1.64
CA LEU A 49 7.18 0.70 1.36
C LEU A 49 6.78 1.88 2.25
N ASP A 50 7.08 1.84 3.55
CA ASP A 50 6.76 2.95 4.46
C ASP A 50 7.49 4.24 4.07
N LYS A 51 8.75 4.17 3.61
CA LYS A 51 9.49 5.33 3.09
C LYS A 51 8.84 5.88 1.81
N GLU A 52 8.46 4.99 0.90
CA GLU A 52 7.86 5.35 -0.37
C GLU A 52 6.48 6.01 -0.19
N ILE A 53 5.64 5.45 0.69
CA ILE A 53 4.34 6.03 1.05
C ILE A 53 4.54 7.43 1.66
N LYS A 54 5.49 7.60 2.58
CA LYS A 54 5.81 8.92 3.16
C LYS A 54 6.24 9.92 2.09
N GLN A 55 7.08 9.49 1.15
CA GLN A 55 7.54 10.33 0.05
C GLN A 55 6.36 10.73 -0.86
N TYR A 56 5.51 9.77 -1.24
CA TYR A 56 4.30 10.03 -2.04
C TYR A 56 3.39 11.06 -1.37
N TYR A 57 3.12 10.94 -0.07
CA TYR A 57 2.29 11.92 0.63
C TYR A 57 2.97 13.27 0.78
N LYS A 58 4.29 13.32 0.95
CA LYS A 58 5.04 14.59 1.00
C LYS A 58 4.96 15.34 -0.33
N THR A 59 5.09 14.63 -1.45
CA THR A 59 4.99 15.20 -2.81
C THR A 59 3.55 15.63 -3.14
N ASN A 60 2.54 14.85 -2.72
CA ASN A 60 1.14 15.12 -3.05
C ASN A 60 0.41 16.05 -2.06
N LYS A 61 0.93 16.29 -0.84
CA LYS A 61 0.37 17.27 0.13
C LYS A 61 0.77 18.72 -0.15
N ILE A 62 1.55 19.00 -1.20
CA ILE A 62 1.87 20.38 -1.63
C ILE A 62 0.82 20.85 -2.65
N LYS A 63 -0.46 20.76 -2.30
CA LYS A 63 -1.56 21.37 -3.05
C LYS A 63 -2.50 22.10 -2.12
#